data_AF-A0A1J4PWY5-F1
#
_entry.id   AF-A0A1J4PWY5-F1
#
_cell.length_a   1.000
_cell.length_b   1.000
_cell.length_c   1.000
_cell.angle_alpha   90.00
_cell.angle_beta   90.00
_cell.angle_gamma   90.00
#
_symmetry.space_group_name_H-M   'P 1'
#
loop_
_entity.id
_entity.type
_entity.pdbx_description
1 polymer ?
#
loop_
_entity_poly.entity_id
_entity_poly.type
_entity_poly.pdbx_seq_one_letter_code
_entity_poly.pdbx_strand_id
1 'polypeptide(L)'
;MPVFVTGRQARAFAARRGWSLAATEVGTLELVRVERWLADPVRRRVPAGAVLEAWNFFEDLARGLGEERRLPRQRAAHDGAYDKLCAGECDDWTPDERRAALELLAAGVRLWGSAP
;
A
#
# COMPACT_ATOMS: atom_id res chain seq x y z
N MET A 1 22.97 12.40 0.18
CA MET A 1 21.51 12.55 -0.04
C MET A 1 20.87 12.89 1.30
N PRO A 2 20.07 13.96 1.42
CA PRO A 2 19.31 14.21 2.64
C PRO A 2 18.32 13.06 2.88
N VAL A 3 18.28 12.54 4.12
CA VAL A 3 17.29 11.55 4.56
C VAL A 3 16.14 12.32 5.21
N PHE A 4 14.94 12.20 4.64
CA PHE A 4 13.74 12.85 5.16
C PHE A 4 12.89 11.82 5.87
N VAL A 5 12.55 12.09 7.13
CA VAL A 5 11.74 11.18 7.95
C VAL A 5 10.23 11.44 7.72
N THR A 6 9.87 12.62 7.21
CA THR A 6 8.47 12.97 6.93
C THR A 6 8.32 13.86 5.70
N GLY A 7 7.14 13.83 5.06
CA GLY A 7 6.79 14.74 3.97
C GLY A 7 6.81 16.22 4.37
N ARG A 8 6.63 16.56 5.65
CA ARG A 8 6.75 17.93 6.16
C ARG A 8 8.20 18.42 6.10
N GLN A 9 9.17 17.59 6.47
CA GLN A 9 10.60 17.92 6.40
C GLN A 9 11.06 18.11 4.94
N ALA A 10 10.60 17.23 4.04
CA ALA A 10 10.89 17.34 2.60
C ALA A 10 10.33 18.65 2.01
N ARG A 11 9.09 19.03 2.36
CA ARG A 11 8.46 20.31 1.94
C ARG A 11 9.23 21.52 2.43
N ALA A 12 9.60 21.57 3.71
CA ALA A 12 10.35 22.68 4.27
C ALA A 12 11.75 22.81 3.63
N PHE A 13 12.40 21.69 3.33
CA PHE A 13 13.70 21.66 2.66
C PHE A 13 13.62 22.14 1.19
N ALA A 14 12.59 21.73 0.46
CA ALA A 14 12.36 22.15 -0.92
C ALA A 14 12.00 23.64 -1.02
N ALA A 15 11.12 24.13 -0.14
CA ALA A 15 10.73 25.54 -0.09
C ALA A 15 11.93 26.48 0.14
N ARG A 16 12.84 26.11 1.05
CA ARG A 16 14.08 26.89 1.30
C ARG A 16 15.02 26.98 0.10
N ARG A 17 14.87 26.08 -0.88
CA ARG A 17 15.70 26.05 -2.09
C ARG A 17 14.95 26.55 -3.34
N GLY A 18 13.71 27.02 -3.18
CA GLY A 18 12.86 27.41 -4.31
C GLY A 18 12.52 26.22 -5.21
N TRP A 19 12.62 24.99 -4.70
CA TRP A 19 12.29 23.80 -5.46
C TRP A 19 10.81 23.50 -5.32
N SER A 20 10.13 23.34 -6.45
CA SER A 20 8.80 22.76 -6.45
C SER A 20 8.95 21.25 -6.25
N LEU A 21 8.33 20.72 -5.20
CA LEU A 21 8.14 19.28 -5.15
C LEU A 21 7.27 18.88 -6.33
N ALA A 22 7.56 17.73 -6.93
CA ALA A 22 6.63 17.13 -7.89
C ALA A 22 5.25 17.08 -7.23
N ALA A 23 4.22 17.49 -7.97
CA ALA A 23 2.85 17.40 -7.51
C ALA A 23 2.53 15.94 -7.14
N THR A 24 1.49 15.76 -6.34
CA THR A 24 0.91 14.44 -5.98
C THR A 24 0.32 13.78 -7.24
N GLU A 25 1.15 13.45 -8.22
CA GLU A 25 0.79 12.75 -9.45
C GLU A 25 1.15 11.27 -9.31
N VAL A 26 0.23 10.39 -9.75
CA VAL A 26 0.34 9.00 -10.27
C VAL A 26 1.30 8.00 -9.58
N GLY A 27 2.00 8.40 -8.52
CA GLY A 27 3.01 7.62 -7.81
C GLY A 27 3.17 8.07 -6.36
N THR A 28 2.17 8.80 -5.82
CA THR A 28 2.06 8.94 -4.38
C THR A 28 1.27 7.76 -3.87
N LEU A 29 1.89 6.95 -3.01
CA LEU A 29 1.23 5.83 -2.36
C LEU A 29 0.04 6.33 -1.53
N GLU A 30 -1.19 6.11 -2.01
CA GLU A 30 -2.44 6.59 -1.41
C GLU A 30 -2.91 5.73 -0.22
N LEU A 31 -2.03 5.51 0.77
CA LEU A 31 -2.33 4.64 1.94
C LEU A 31 -3.61 5.05 2.67
N VAL A 32 -3.94 6.35 2.72
CA VAL A 32 -5.18 6.83 3.34
C VAL A 32 -6.44 6.22 2.69
N ARG A 33 -6.43 5.98 1.37
CA ARG A 33 -7.55 5.32 0.68
C ARG A 33 -7.63 3.85 1.06
N VAL A 34 -6.49 3.18 1.18
CA VAL A 34 -6.39 1.79 1.60
C VAL A 34 -6.86 1.63 3.06
N GLU A 35 -6.40 2.47 3.97
CA GLU A 35 -6.81 2.48 5.38
C GLU A 35 -8.31 2.75 5.55
N ARG A 36 -8.87 3.70 4.79
CA ARG A 36 -10.32 3.96 4.80
C ARG A 36 -11.12 2.75 4.32
N TRP A 37 -10.63 2.04 3.31
CA TRP A 37 -11.25 0.81 2.84
C TRP A 37 -11.13 -0.30 3.89
N LEU A 38 -9.95 -0.51 4.49
CA LEU A 38 -9.72 -1.47 5.57
C LEU A 38 -10.59 -1.23 6.81
N ALA A 39 -10.98 0.02 7.09
CA ALA A 39 -11.85 0.35 8.22
C ALA A 39 -13.30 -0.18 8.04
N ASP A 40 -13.79 -0.31 6.82
CA ASP A 40 -15.10 -0.90 6.52
C ASP A 40 -15.09 -1.53 5.12
N PRO A 41 -14.44 -2.70 4.97
CA PRO A 41 -14.22 -3.27 3.65
C PRO A 41 -15.53 -3.72 3.03
N VAL A 42 -16.50 -4.21 3.82
CA VAL A 42 -17.80 -4.69 3.33
C VAL A 42 -18.62 -3.57 2.67
N ARG A 43 -18.61 -2.35 3.23
CA ARG A 43 -19.44 -1.26 2.71
C ARG A 43 -18.74 -0.36 1.71
N ARG A 44 -17.43 -0.51 1.51
CA ARG A 44 -16.64 0.36 0.64
C ARG A 44 -16.15 -0.38 -0.61
N ARG A 45 -16.23 0.32 -1.74
CA ARG A 45 -15.63 -0.14 -3.00
C ARG A 45 -14.11 -0.22 -2.85
N VAL A 46 -13.52 -1.25 -3.45
CA VAL A 46 -12.07 -1.44 -3.47
C VAL A 46 -11.43 -0.34 -4.31
N PRO A 47 -10.48 0.44 -3.77
CA PRO A 47 -9.71 1.40 -4.56
C PRO A 47 -8.57 0.67 -5.28
N ALA A 48 -8.90 -0.09 -6.34
CA ALA A 48 -8.02 -1.08 -6.98
C ALA A 48 -6.57 -0.61 -7.21
N GLY A 49 -6.38 0.54 -7.87
CA GLY A 49 -5.03 1.08 -8.11
C GLY A 49 -4.24 1.35 -6.84
N ALA A 50 -4.87 1.98 -5.83
CA ALA A 50 -4.21 2.26 -4.55
C ALA A 50 -3.92 0.97 -3.75
N VAL A 51 -4.78 -0.04 -3.87
CA VAL A 51 -4.55 -1.35 -3.25
C VAL A 51 -3.38 -2.08 -3.92
N LEU A 52 -3.30 -2.07 -5.25
CA LEU A 52 -2.21 -2.68 -6.00
C LEU A 52 -0.86 -2.03 -5.68
N GLU A 53 -0.81 -0.70 -5.69
CA GLU A 53 0.39 0.06 -5.31
C GLU A 53 0.82 -0.25 -3.88
N ALA A 54 -0.12 -0.29 -2.93
CA ALA A 54 0.17 -0.61 -1.54
C ALA A 54 0.66 -2.04 -1.35
N TRP A 55 0.05 -3.00 -2.04
CA TRP A 55 0.48 -4.38 -2.03
C TRP A 55 1.96 -4.50 -2.43
N ASN A 56 2.32 -3.98 -3.61
CA ASN A 56 3.69 -4.01 -4.12
C ASN A 56 4.67 -3.31 -3.17
N PHE A 57 4.29 -2.13 -2.68
CA PHE A 57 5.08 -1.40 -1.71
C PHE A 57 5.35 -2.20 -0.44
N PHE A 58 4.34 -2.90 0.11
CA PHE A 58 4.52 -3.66 1.34
C PHE A 58 5.40 -4.89 1.16
N GLU A 59 5.31 -5.58 0.03
CA GLU A 59 6.24 -6.67 -0.29
C GLU A 59 7.68 -6.18 -0.40
N ASP A 60 7.89 -5.08 -1.11
CA ASP A 60 9.21 -4.47 -1.28
C ASP A 60 9.76 -3.96 0.05
N LEU A 61 8.91 -3.36 0.89
CA LEU A 61 9.27 -2.94 2.25
C LEU A 61 9.69 -4.14 3.10
N ALA A 62 8.91 -5.22 3.09
CA ALA A 62 9.21 -6.41 3.87
C ALA A 62 10.53 -7.06 3.42
N ARG A 63 10.77 -7.15 2.10
CA ARG A 63 12.02 -7.64 1.53
C ARG A 63 13.21 -6.74 1.85
N GLY A 64 13.03 -5.42 1.74
CA GLY A 64 14.07 -4.44 2.04
C GLY A 64 14.48 -4.42 3.51
N LEU A 65 13.56 -4.78 4.42
CA LEU A 65 13.81 -4.89 5.86
C LEU A 65 14.23 -6.30 6.31
N GLY A 66 14.14 -7.32 5.45
CA GLY A 66 14.33 -8.73 5.84
C GLY A 66 13.27 -9.22 6.82
N GLU A 67 12.04 -8.69 6.72
CA GLU A 67 10.89 -8.97 7.59
C GLU A 67 9.73 -9.60 6.82
N GLU A 68 10.01 -10.38 5.78
CA GLU A 68 9.01 -11.05 4.93
C GLU A 68 8.04 -11.91 5.74
N ARG A 69 8.51 -12.49 6.85
CA ARG A 69 7.69 -13.24 7.82
C ARG A 69 6.57 -12.43 8.48
N ARG A 70 6.61 -11.10 8.40
CA ARG A 70 5.58 -10.20 8.96
C ARG A 70 4.40 -10.00 8.02
N LEU A 71 4.55 -10.36 6.74
CA LEU A 71 3.44 -10.48 5.80
C LEU A 71 2.87 -11.91 5.84
N PRO A 72 1.56 -12.09 5.53
CA PRO A 72 1.01 -13.42 5.40
C PRO A 72 1.71 -14.19 4.28
N ARG A 73 1.87 -15.51 4.47
CA ARG A 73 2.39 -16.38 3.43
C ARG A 73 1.41 -16.39 2.26
N GLN A 74 1.87 -15.91 1.11
CA GLN A 74 1.07 -15.90 -0.10
C GLN A 74 0.79 -17.31 -0.62
N ARG A 75 -0.43 -17.50 -1.12
CA ARG A 75 -1.04 -18.76 -1.58
C ARG A 75 -1.94 -18.42 -2.76
N ALA A 76 -2.53 -19.43 -3.40
CA ALA A 76 -3.41 -19.25 -4.57
C ALA A 76 -4.47 -18.12 -4.44
N ALA A 77 -5.06 -17.92 -3.26
CA ALA A 77 -6.02 -16.83 -3.04
C ALA A 77 -5.39 -15.42 -3.12
N HIS A 78 -4.11 -15.27 -2.77
CA HIS A 78 -3.36 -14.02 -2.94
C HIS A 78 -3.07 -13.78 -4.41
N ASP A 79 -2.59 -14.80 -5.13
CA ASP A 79 -2.29 -14.73 -6.56
C ASP A 79 -3.55 -14.33 -7.35
N GLY A 80 -4.68 -15.01 -7.11
CA GLY A 80 -5.95 -14.68 -7.75
C GLY A 80 -6.47 -13.27 -7.38
N ALA A 81 -6.26 -12.83 -6.14
CA ALA A 81 -6.61 -11.47 -5.75
C ALA A 81 -5.76 -10.42 -6.48
N TYR A 82 -4.46 -10.69 -6.60
CA TYR A 82 -3.47 -9.82 -7.25
C TYR A 82 -3.71 -9.74 -8.76
N ASP A 83 -3.99 -10.85 -9.43
CA ASP A 83 -4.30 -10.88 -10.86
C ASP A 83 -5.55 -10.04 -11.17
N LYS A 84 -6.60 -10.17 -10.36
CA LYS A 84 -7.82 -9.35 -10.49
C LYS A 84 -7.58 -7.88 -10.16
N LEU A 85 -6.65 -7.54 -9.27
CA LEU A 85 -6.22 -6.15 -9.06
C LEU A 85 -5.55 -5.59 -10.32
N CYS A 86 -4.67 -6.37 -10.95
CA CYS A 86 -4.01 -5.98 -12.20
C CYS A 86 -5.03 -5.79 -13.34
N ALA A 87 -6.06 -6.62 -13.41
CA ALA A 87 -7.13 -6.54 -14.41
C ALA A 87 -8.20 -5.46 -14.11
N GLY A 88 -8.24 -4.92 -12.89
CA GLY A 88 -9.30 -4.02 -12.44
C GLY A 88 -10.63 -4.71 -12.14
N GLU A 89 -10.60 -6.03 -11.92
CA GLU A 89 -11.74 -6.93 -11.74
C GLU A 89 -12.02 -7.27 -10.26
N CYS A 90 -11.79 -6.31 -9.35
CA CYS A 90 -11.91 -6.54 -7.90
C CYS A 90 -13.34 -6.86 -7.44
N ASP A 91 -14.35 -6.54 -8.26
CA ASP A 91 -15.76 -6.85 -7.96
C ASP A 91 -16.04 -8.38 -8.06
N ASP A 92 -15.18 -9.13 -8.76
CA ASP A 92 -15.28 -10.59 -8.95
C ASP A 92 -14.43 -11.40 -7.96
N TRP A 93 -13.98 -10.77 -6.87
CA TRP A 93 -13.24 -11.48 -5.82
C TRP A 93 -14.11 -12.52 -5.12
N THR A 94 -13.55 -13.72 -4.96
CA THR A 94 -14.08 -14.71 -4.03
C THR A 94 -13.91 -14.21 -2.59
N PRO A 95 -14.67 -14.76 -1.62
CA PRO A 95 -14.47 -14.43 -0.20
C PRO A 95 -13.03 -14.68 0.28
N ASP A 96 -12.37 -15.71 -0.25
CA ASP A 96 -11.00 -16.05 0.12
C ASP A 96 -9.96 -15.10 -0.47
N GLU A 97 -10.09 -14.72 -1.74
CA GLU A 97 -9.25 -13.70 -2.38
C GLU A 97 -9.37 -12.36 -1.67
N ARG A 98 -10.60 -11.96 -1.36
CA ARG A 98 -10.87 -10.73 -0.63
C ARG A 98 -10.24 -10.75 0.77
N ARG A 99 -10.37 -11.86 1.49
CA ARG A 99 -9.75 -12.04 2.80
C ARG A 99 -8.22 -11.99 2.69
N ALA A 100 -7.63 -12.66 1.71
CA ALA A 100 -6.19 -12.65 1.47
C ALA A 100 -5.66 -11.23 1.24
N ALA A 101 -6.34 -10.44 0.40
CA ALA A 101 -5.99 -9.04 0.18
C ALA A 101 -6.06 -8.20 1.46
N LEU A 102 -7.14 -8.35 2.23
CA LEU A 102 -7.31 -7.62 3.50
C LEU A 102 -6.23 -7.99 4.52
N GLU A 103 -5.90 -9.28 4.65
CA GLU A 103 -4.87 -9.77 5.56
C GLU A 103 -3.49 -9.19 5.20
N LEU A 104 -3.12 -9.21 3.91
CA LEU A 104 -1.84 -8.69 3.44
C LEU A 104 -1.73 -7.18 3.64
N LEU A 105 -2.76 -6.41 3.27
CA LEU A 105 -2.72 -4.95 3.40
C LEU A 105 -2.74 -4.51 4.86
N ALA A 106 -3.52 -5.19 5.71
CA ALA A 106 -3.51 -4.90 7.15
C ALA A 106 -2.15 -5.23 7.78
N ALA A 107 -1.50 -6.32 7.36
CA ALA A 107 -0.14 -6.65 7.79
C ALA A 107 0.89 -5.62 7.29
N GLY A 108 0.78 -5.20 6.04
CA GLY A 108 1.62 -4.16 5.44
C GLY A 108 1.49 -2.80 6.12
N VAL A 109 0.27 -2.34 6.43
CA VAL A 109 0.04 -1.10 7.19
C VAL A 109 0.67 -1.19 8.59
N ARG A 110 0.55 -2.33 9.27
CA ARG A 110 1.23 -2.54 10.57
C ARG A 110 2.74 -2.54 10.45
N LEU A 111 3.29 -3.17 9.41
CA LEU A 111 4.74 -3.17 9.15
C LEU A 111 5.25 -1.75 8.91
N TRP A 112 4.57 -1.01 8.03
CA TRP A 112 4.86 0.39 7.73
C TRP A 112 4.81 1.27 8.99
N GLY A 113 3.77 1.15 9.80
CA GLY A 113 3.64 1.89 11.06
C GLY A 113 4.68 1.51 12.13
N SER A 114 5.39 0.39 11.95
CA SER A 114 6.48 -0.05 12.84
C SER A 114 7.88 0.25 12.28
N ALA A 115 7.99 0.71 11.04
CA ALA A 115 9.25 1.13 10.46
C ALA A 115 9.70 2.46 11.11
N PRO A 116 10.99 2.62 11.43
CA PRO A 116 11.52 3.80 12.13
C PRO A 116 11.50 5.10 11.30
#